data_AF-A0A352J4N3-F1
#
_entry.id   AF-A0A352J4N3-F1
#
_cell.length_a   1.000
_cell.length_b   1.000
_cell.length_c   1.000
_cell.angle_alpha   90.00
_cell.angle_beta   90.00
_cell.angle_gamma   90.00
#
_symmetry.space_group_name_H-M   'P 1'
#
loop_
_entity.id
_entity.type
_entity.pdbx_description
1 polymer ?
#
loop_
_entity_poly.entity_id
_entity_poly.type
_entity_poly.pdbx_seq_one_letter_code
_entity_poly.pdbx_strand_id
1 'polypeptide(L)'
;VIRTVCGKACDSNIRFYSTDWKELEAKTLLSHISAASFFDSSKKDSENYKFALSLPDIYPVSAEFENGSNALTLKLDLEGYLSDEQLAEVKPFIKSETITLNWNNISFR
;
A
#
# COMPACT_ATOMS: atom_id res chain seq x y z
N VAL A 1 -13.45 0.11 -8.46
CA VAL A 1 -13.41 1.57 -8.22
C VAL A 1 -12.33 1.85 -7.19
N ILE A 2 -11.45 2.80 -7.46
CA ILE A 2 -10.46 3.31 -6.50
C ILE A 2 -10.93 4.71 -6.08
N ARG A 3 -11.02 4.94 -4.77
CA ARG A 3 -11.27 6.27 -4.20
C ARG A 3 -10.07 6.67 -3.37
N THR A 4 -9.39 7.73 -3.79
CA THR A 4 -8.19 8.23 -3.12
C THR A 4 -8.50 9.53 -2.41
N VAL A 5 -8.06 9.66 -1.17
CA VAL A 5 -8.08 10.92 -0.42
C VAL A 5 -6.64 11.34 -0.18
N CYS A 6 -6.33 12.60 -0.47
CA CYS A 6 -4.99 13.15 -0.32
C CYS A 6 -4.99 14.34 0.64
N GLY A 7 -3.97 14.39 1.49
CA GLY A 7 -3.64 15.53 2.34
C GLY A 7 -2.13 15.66 2.42
N LYS A 8 -1.54 15.37 3.58
CA LYS A 8 -0.09 15.20 3.74
C LYS A 8 0.44 13.89 3.11
N ALA A 9 -0.44 12.92 2.95
CA ALA A 9 -0.23 11.69 2.20
C ALA A 9 -1.54 11.29 1.53
N CYS A 10 -1.46 10.40 0.54
CA CYS A 10 -2.60 9.83 -0.17
C CYS A 10 -2.88 8.40 0.28
N ASP A 11 -4.15 8.11 0.57
CA ASP A 11 -4.63 6.77 0.90
C ASP A 11 -5.82 6.39 0.02
N SER A 12 -5.83 5.15 -0.46
CA SER A 12 -6.82 4.64 -1.41
C SER A 12 -7.71 3.57 -0.79
N ASN A 13 -9.03 3.76 -0.93
CA ASN A 13 -10.01 2.70 -0.71
C ASN A 13 -10.41 2.05 -2.04
N ILE A 14 -10.23 0.73 -2.14
CA ILE A 14 -10.58 -0.05 -3.33
C ILE A 14 -11.86 -0.84 -3.06
N ARG A 15 -12.85 -0.68 -3.95
CA ARG A 15 -14.11 -1.41 -3.91
C ARG A 15 -14.41 -2.06 -5.25
N PHE A 16 -15.03 -3.22 -5.18
CA PHE A 16 -15.41 -4.03 -6.34
C PHE A 16 -16.92 -4.05 -6.48
N TYR A 17 -17.41 -4.15 -7.70
CA TYR A 17 -18.84 -4.18 -7.99
C TYR A 17 -19.11 -5.13 -9.15
N SER A 18 -20.29 -5.76 -9.16
CA SER A 18 -20.81 -6.38 -10.37
C SER A 18 -21.17 -5.32 -11.42
N THR A 19 -21.46 -5.76 -12.65
CA THR A 19 -21.96 -4.88 -13.72
C THR A 19 -23.29 -4.20 -13.38
N ASP A 20 -24.07 -4.80 -12.47
CA ASP A 20 -25.32 -4.25 -11.94
C ASP A 20 -25.10 -3.39 -10.68
N TRP A 21 -23.86 -2.96 -10.43
CA TRP A 21 -23.47 -2.10 -9.30
C TRP A 21 -23.71 -2.68 -7.90
N LYS A 22 -23.74 -4.01 -7.76
CA LYS A 22 -23.78 -4.66 -6.44
C LYS A 22 -22.38 -4.80 -5.88
N GLU A 23 -22.15 -4.37 -4.64
CA GLU A 23 -20.82 -4.39 -4.02
C GLU A 23 -20.28 -5.82 -3.84
N LEU A 24 -19.08 -6.01 -4.36
CA LEU A 24 -18.15 -7.15 -4.28
C LEU A 24 -17.52 -7.31 -2.89
N GLU A 25 -17.38 -8.51 -2.33
CA GLU A 25 -16.47 -8.69 -1.18
C GLU A 25 -15.01 -8.53 -1.62
N ALA A 26 -14.41 -7.38 -1.32
CA ALA A 26 -13.05 -7.02 -1.77
C ALA A 26 -11.98 -8.04 -1.36
N LYS A 27 -12.11 -8.67 -0.18
CA LYS A 27 -11.14 -9.65 0.35
C LYS A 27 -10.98 -10.88 -0.54
N THR A 28 -11.97 -11.17 -1.39
CA THR A 28 -11.93 -12.30 -2.33
C THR A 28 -11.19 -11.94 -3.63
N LEU A 29 -11.17 -10.66 -3.99
CA LEU A 29 -10.68 -10.16 -5.29
C LEU A 29 -9.33 -9.43 -5.18
N LEU A 30 -8.97 -8.98 -3.98
CA LEU A 30 -7.71 -8.31 -3.69
C LEU A 30 -7.15 -8.90 -2.39
N SER A 31 -5.95 -9.46 -2.45
CA SER A 31 -5.27 -9.90 -1.23
C SER A 31 -5.05 -8.71 -0.30
N HIS A 32 -5.20 -8.95 1.01
CA HIS A 32 -4.90 -7.93 2.00
C HIS A 32 -3.42 -7.53 1.91
N ILE A 33 -3.16 -6.32 1.38
CA ILE A 33 -1.82 -5.74 1.34
C ILE A 33 -1.65 -4.91 2.61
N SER A 34 -0.93 -5.47 3.57
CA SER A 34 -0.54 -4.75 4.78
C SER A 34 0.66 -3.84 4.51
N ALA A 35 0.87 -2.83 5.34
CA ALA A 35 2.11 -2.05 5.33
C ALA A 35 3.38 -2.92 5.39
N ALA A 36 3.31 -4.04 6.12
CA ALA A 36 4.40 -5.03 6.21
C ALA A 36 4.87 -5.58 4.85
N SER A 37 4.04 -5.50 3.80
CA SER A 37 4.39 -5.94 2.45
C SER A 37 5.42 -5.02 1.76
N PHE A 38 5.52 -3.76 2.21
CA PHE A 38 6.49 -2.78 1.70
C PHE A 38 7.83 -2.84 2.45
N PHE A 39 7.88 -3.48 3.62
CA PHE A 39 9.08 -3.56 4.46
C PHE A 39 9.92 -4.82 4.19
N ASP A 40 11.22 -4.70 4.42
CA ASP A 40 12.17 -5.80 4.31
C ASP A 40 12.07 -6.73 5.53
N SER A 41 11.42 -7.89 5.32
CA SER A 41 11.24 -8.87 6.38
C SER A 41 12.54 -9.45 6.93
N SER A 42 13.66 -9.37 6.18
CA SER A 42 14.96 -9.84 6.65
C SER A 42 15.54 -8.97 7.77
N LYS A 43 15.05 -7.74 7.92
CA LYS A 43 15.50 -6.78 8.92
C LYS A 43 14.69 -6.79 10.20
N LYS A 44 13.69 -7.68 10.34
CA LYS A 44 12.79 -7.72 11.51
C LYS A 44 13.50 -7.84 12.85
N ASP A 45 14.64 -8.52 12.87
CA ASP A 45 15.45 -8.76 14.08
C ASP A 45 16.58 -7.72 14.27
N SER A 46 16.71 -6.76 13.36
CA SER A 46 17.69 -5.69 13.50
C SER A 46 17.32 -4.72 14.61
N GLU A 47 18.35 -4.11 15.20
CA GLU A 47 18.18 -3.00 16.13
C GLU A 47 17.39 -1.88 15.44
N ASN A 48 16.52 -1.21 16.19
CA ASN A 48 15.64 -0.14 15.72
C ASN A 48 14.52 -0.50 14.72
N TYR A 49 14.41 -1.72 14.18
CA TYR A 49 13.30 -2.08 13.27
C TYR A 49 11.92 -1.78 13.87
N LYS A 50 11.68 -2.23 15.10
CA LYS A 50 10.41 -2.00 15.80
C LYS A 50 10.16 -0.52 16.11
N PHE A 51 11.23 0.22 16.40
CA PHE A 51 11.14 1.66 16.68
C PHE A 51 10.78 2.43 15.40
N ALA A 52 11.50 2.19 14.30
CA ALA A 52 11.22 2.81 13.01
C ALA A 52 9.80 2.53 12.54
N LEU A 53 9.34 1.27 12.62
CA LEU A 53 7.95 0.91 12.27
C LEU A 53 6.90 1.39 13.29
N SER A 54 7.30 2.04 14.38
CA SER A 54 6.38 2.71 15.30
C SER A 54 6.27 4.22 15.07
N LEU A 55 7.15 4.81 14.23
CA LEU A 55 7.13 6.24 13.93
C LEU A 55 5.87 6.66 13.16
N PRO A 56 5.41 5.93 12.13
CA PRO A 56 4.12 6.18 11.51
C PRO A 56 3.01 5.55 12.35
N ASP A 57 2.05 6.35 12.78
CA ASP A 57 0.78 5.90 13.37
C ASP A 57 -0.17 5.31 12.31
N ILE A 58 -0.03 5.74 11.06
CA ILE A 58 -0.71 5.19 9.88
C ILE A 58 0.26 4.91 8.74
N TYR A 59 -0.10 3.96 7.88
CA TYR A 59 0.64 3.61 6.68
C TYR A 59 -0.22 3.87 5.44
N PRO A 60 -0.25 5.13 4.96
CA PRO A 60 -1.05 5.51 3.81
C PRO A 60 -0.55 4.80 2.54
N VAL A 61 -1.48 4.16 1.83
CA VAL A 61 -1.19 3.48 0.58
C VAL A 61 -2.11 4.00 -0.50
N SER A 62 -1.53 4.70 -1.48
CA SER A 62 -2.24 5.09 -2.69
C SER A 62 -2.26 3.91 -3.68
N ALA A 63 -3.25 3.92 -4.57
CA ALA A 63 -3.49 2.86 -5.53
C ALA A 63 -3.90 3.46 -6.86
N GLU A 64 -3.37 2.91 -7.96
CA GLU A 64 -3.65 3.36 -9.32
C GLU A 64 -3.76 2.17 -10.26
N PHE A 65 -4.74 2.20 -11.16
CA PHE A 65 -4.77 1.27 -12.29
C PHE A 65 -3.89 1.83 -13.40
N GLU A 66 -3.01 1.00 -13.93
CA GLU A 66 -2.23 1.37 -15.09
C GLU A 66 -3.14 1.41 -16.34
N ASN A 67 -3.16 2.55 -17.02
CA ASN A 67 -4.01 2.76 -18.18
C ASN A 67 -3.73 1.71 -19.27
N GLY A 68 -4.80 1.07 -19.74
CA GLY A 68 -4.73 0.05 -20.80
C GLY A 68 -4.10 -1.27 -20.36
N SER A 69 -3.84 -1.46 -19.06
CA SER A 69 -3.31 -2.70 -18.51
C SER A 69 -4.25 -3.29 -17.43
N ASN A 70 -3.93 -4.52 -17.04
CA ASN A 70 -4.60 -5.25 -15.96
C ASN A 70 -3.84 -5.13 -14.63
N ALA A 71 -2.95 -4.13 -14.51
CA ALA A 71 -2.12 -3.92 -13.36
C ALA A 71 -2.69 -2.88 -12.40
N LEU A 72 -2.60 -3.18 -11.11
CA LEU A 72 -2.91 -2.31 -9.99
C LEU A 72 -1.59 -2.03 -9.26
N THR A 73 -1.14 -0.78 -9.29
CA THR A 73 0.07 -0.35 -8.58
C THR A 73 -0.32 0.32 -7.28
N LEU A 74 0.27 -0.15 -6.19
CA LEU A 74 0.13 0.38 -4.83
C LEU A 74 1.41 1.11 -4.46
N LYS A 75 1.31 2.28 -3.84
CA LYS A 75 2.46 3.08 -3.39
C LYS A 75 2.30 3.50 -1.93
N LEU A 76 3.29 3.16 -1.11
CA LEU A 76 3.42 3.63 0.26
C LEU A 76 3.82 5.11 0.26
N ASP A 77 3.04 5.96 0.94
CA ASP A 77 3.19 7.42 0.84
C ASP A 77 3.55 8.07 2.19
N LEU A 78 4.81 7.89 2.61
CA LEU A 78 5.29 8.42 3.90
C LEU A 78 6.00 9.78 3.80
N GLU A 79 6.41 10.21 2.61
CA GLU A 79 7.33 11.36 2.44
C GLU A 79 6.72 12.70 2.89
N GLY A 80 5.43 12.94 2.62
CA GLY A 80 4.74 14.14 3.12
C GLY A 80 4.15 13.97 4.52
N TYR A 81 4.15 12.75 5.05
CA TYR A 81 3.52 12.40 6.33
C TYR A 81 4.47 12.53 7.51
N LEU A 82 5.70 12.03 7.35
CA LEU A 82 6.74 12.03 8.37
C LEU A 82 7.67 13.24 8.23
N SER A 83 8.37 13.61 9.31
CA SER A 83 9.50 14.53 9.20
C SER A 83 10.68 13.87 8.46
N ASP A 84 11.60 14.68 7.93
CA ASP A 84 12.81 14.17 7.27
C ASP A 84 13.63 13.24 8.17
N GLU A 85 13.72 13.57 9.46
CA GLU A 85 14.42 12.75 10.47
C GLU A 85 13.73 11.39 10.65
N GLN A 86 12.40 11.38 10.79
CA GLN A 86 11.64 10.13 10.91
C GLN A 86 11.71 9.29 9.63
N LEU A 87 11.64 9.95 8.47
CA LEU A 87 11.74 9.28 7.18
C LEU A 87 13.11 8.61 7.01
N ALA A 88 14.19 9.24 7.48
CA ALA A 88 15.54 8.68 7.46
C ALA A 88 15.66 7.41 8.33
N GLU A 89 14.92 7.31 9.44
CA GLU A 89 14.86 6.12 10.28
C GLU A 89 14.04 4.98 9.63
N VAL A 90 12.97 5.30 8.89
CA VAL A 90 12.09 4.30 8.26
C VAL A 90 12.65 3.78 6.93
N LYS A 91 13.23 4.65 6.10
CA LYS A 91 13.71 4.33 4.74
C LYS A 91 14.60 3.08 4.67
N PRO A 92 15.56 2.84 5.58
CA PRO A 92 16.39 1.64 5.56
C PRO A 92 15.60 0.33 5.64
N PHE A 93 14.38 0.34 6.19
CA PHE A 93 13.55 -0.85 6.35
C PHE A 93 12.55 -1.04 5.22
N ILE A 94 12.39 -0.08 4.30
CA ILE A 94 11.53 -0.20 3.13
C ILE A 94 12.24 -1.06 2.09
N LYS A 95 11.60 -2.17 1.68
CA LYS A 95 12.06 -3.03 0.58
C LYS A 95 11.72 -2.43 -0.78
N SER A 96 10.51 -1.91 -0.90
CA SER A 96 9.99 -1.25 -2.09
C SER A 96 8.90 -0.27 -1.67
N GLU A 97 8.90 0.92 -2.24
CA GLU A 97 7.82 1.90 -2.03
C GLU A 97 6.59 1.56 -2.87
N THR A 98 6.74 0.68 -3.87
CA THR A 98 5.67 0.27 -4.77
C THR A 98 5.47 -1.24 -4.82
N ILE A 99 4.23 -1.69 -4.97
CA ILE A 99 3.85 -3.08 -5.23
C ILE A 99 2.89 -3.08 -6.42
N THR A 100 3.21 -3.85 -7.46
CA THR A 100 2.31 -4.02 -8.61
C THR A 100 1.66 -5.39 -8.54
N LEU A 101 0.33 -5.41 -8.59
CA LEU A 101 -0.49 -6.61 -8.63
C LEU A 101 -1.13 -6.74 -10.02
N ASN A 102 -1.20 -7.95 -10.54
CA ASN A 102 -1.81 -8.21 -11.85
C ASN A 102 -3.14 -8.94 -11.69
N TRP A 103 -4.13 -8.57 -12.50
CA TRP A 103 -5.39 -9.30 -12.57
C TRP A 103 -5.21 -10.62 -13.31
N ASN A 104 -5.50 -11.73 -12.63
CA ASN A 104 -5.34 -13.09 -13.19
C ASN A 104 -6.67 -13.75 -13.61
N ASN A 105 -7.70 -12.96 -13.91
CA ASN A 105 -9.09 -13.37 -14.15
C ASN A 105 -9.89 -13.77 -12.89
N ILE A 106 -9.25 -13.88 -11.73
CA ILE A 106 -9.91 -14.24 -10.47
C ILE A 106 -9.70 -13.15 -9.42
N SER A 107 -8.45 -12.72 -9.24
CA SER A 107 -8.06 -11.75 -8.20
C SER A 107 -6.79 -10.99 -8.63
N PHE A 108 -6.54 -9.86 -7.99
CA PHE A 108 -5.25 -9.17 -8.04
C PHE A 108 -4.24 -9.94 -7.18
N ARG A 109 -3.07 -10.27 -7.77
CA ARG A 109 -1.98 -11.02 -7.14
C ARG A 109 -0.61 -10.46 -7.51
#